data_AF-A0A419DTP9-F1
#
_entry.id   AF-A0A419DTP9-F1
#
_cell.length_a   1.000
_cell.length_b   1.000
_cell.length_c   1.000
_cell.angle_alpha   90.00
_cell.angle_beta   90.00
_cell.angle_gamma   90.00
#
_symmetry.space_group_name_H-M   'P 1'
#
loop_
_entity.id
_entity.type
_entity.pdbx_description
1 polymer ?
#
loop_
_entity_poly.entity_id
_entity_poly.type
_entity_poly.pdbx_seq_one_letter_code
_entity_poly.pdbx_strand_id
1 'polypeptide(L)' 'MKKNSIEIEGNSVEQAIKKALKELQLPRDKVKIKVLSEEKKGLFGMPGAKPAKVRVTPI' A
#
# COMPACT_ATOMS: atom_id res chain seq x y z
N MET A 1 -5.95 -23.03 0.80
CA MET A 1 -6.52 -21.76 1.31
C MET A 1 -6.02 -20.63 0.43
N LYS A 2 -6.89 -19.93 -0.31
CA LYS A 2 -6.49 -18.80 -1.15
C LYS A 2 -6.07 -17.66 -0.22
N LYS A 3 -4.79 -17.27 -0.24
CA LYS A 3 -4.33 -16.05 0.43
C LYS A 3 -4.89 -14.88 -0.39
N ASN A 4 -6.01 -14.31 0.03
CA ASN A 4 -6.63 -13.13 -0.60
C ASN A 4 -5.82 -11.87 -0.29
N SER A 5 -4.54 -11.86 -0.69
CA SER A 5 -3.70 -10.68 -0.56
C SER A 5 -3.93 -9.74 -1.74
N ILE A 6 -4.14 -8.46 -1.46
CA ILE A 6 -4.24 -7.42 -2.48
C ILE A 6 -2.97 -6.56 -2.49
N GLU A 7 -2.61 -6.05 -3.66
CA GLU A 7 -1.49 -5.15 -3.85
C GLU A 7 -2.02 -3.81 -4.34
N ILE A 8 -1.77 -2.76 -3.56
CA ILE A 8 -2.27 -1.42 -3.86
C ILE A 8 -1.12 -0.44 -3.95
N GLU A 9 -1.21 0.42 -4.95
CA GLU A 9 -0.31 1.54 -5.17
C GLU A 9 -0.96 2.85 -4.74
N GLY A 10 -0.15 3.73 -4.16
CA GLY A 10 -0.59 5.03 -3.69
C GLY A 10 0.51 6.07 -3.83
N ASN A 11 0.10 7.33 -3.82
CA ASN A 11 1.06 8.45 -3.78
C ASN A 11 1.96 8.37 -2.54
N SER A 12 1.46 7.72 -1.49
CA SER A 12 2.18 7.50 -0.24
C SER A 12 1.88 6.13 0.35
N VAL A 13 2.79 5.58 1.17
CA VAL A 13 2.61 4.29 1.86
C VAL A 13 1.32 4.31 2.67
N GLU A 14 1.05 5.43 3.35
CA GLU A 14 -0.14 5.58 4.18
C GLU A 14 -1.43 5.62 3.35
N GLN A 15 -1.40 6.26 2.18
CA GLN A 15 -2.52 6.24 1.25
C GLN A 15 -2.78 4.84 0.70
N ALA A 16 -1.72 4.12 0.31
CA ALA A 16 -1.82 2.77 -0.22
C ALA A 16 -2.42 1.82 0.84
N ILE A 17 -2.01 1.96 2.11
CA ILE A 17 -2.57 1.21 3.23
C ILE A 17 -4.05 1.53 3.43
N LYS A 18 -4.43 2.82 3.51
CA LYS A 18 -5.84 3.22 3.69
C LYS A 18 -6.73 2.68 2.58
N LYS A 19 -6.29 2.78 1.33
CA LYS A 19 -7.02 2.21 0.18
C LYS A 19 -7.19 0.70 0.31
N ALA A 20 -6.11 -0.02 0.62
CA ALA A 20 -6.17 -1.47 0.76
C ALA A 20 -7.08 -1.93 1.91
N LEU A 21 -7.03 -1.25 3.06
CA LEU A 21 -7.93 -1.53 4.19
C LEU A 21 -9.39 -1.27 3.83
N LYS A 22 -9.67 -0.19 3.09
CA LYS A 22 -11.01 0.17 2.64
C LYS A 22 -11.57 -0.84 1.63
N GLU A 23 -10.73 -1.33 0.72
CA GLU A 23 -11.10 -2.31 -0.30
C GLU A 23 -11.37 -3.69 0.31
N LEU A 24 -10.58 -4.09 1.32
CA LEU A 24 -10.82 -5.31 2.09
C LEU A 24 -11.94 -5.18 3.13
N GLN A 25 -12.38 -3.95 3.44
CA GLN A 25 -13.31 -3.65 4.54
C GLN A 25 -12.87 -4.27 5.89
N LEU A 26 -11.56 -4.41 6.09
CA LEU A 26 -10.97 -4.99 7.28
C LEU A 26 -10.16 -3.94 8.03
N PRO A 27 -10.19 -3.97 9.38
CA PRO A 27 -9.32 -3.14 10.18
C PRO A 27 -7.87 -3.60 10.05
N ARG A 28 -6.93 -2.69 10.33
CA ARG A 28 -5.48 -2.97 10.31
C ARG A 28 -5.08 -4.16 11.19
N ASP A 29 -5.81 -4.38 12.27
CA ASP A 29 -5.58 -5.48 13.21
C ASP A 29 -5.86 -6.87 12.62
N LYS A 30 -6.73 -6.94 11.60
CA LYS A 30 -7.10 -8.20 10.92
C LYS A 30 -6.36 -8.41 9.61
N VAL A 31 -5.32 -7.62 9.35
CA VAL A 31 -4.53 -7.75 8.13
C VAL A 31 -3.04 -7.58 8.39
N LYS A 32 -2.24 -8.30 7.62
CA LYS A 32 -0.80 -8.14 7.53
C LYS A 32 -0.46 -7.20 6.38
N ILE A 33 0.08 -6.04 6.71
CA ILE A 33 0.55 -5.05 5.75
C ILE A 33 2.05 -5.28 5.50
N LYS A 34 2.44 -5.37 4.23
CA LYS A 34 3.84 -5.46 3.80
C LYS A 34 4.12 -4.37 2.78
N VAL A 35 5.04 -3.45 3.09
CA VAL A 35 5.47 -2.44 2.13
C VAL A 35 6.41 -3.10 1.11
N LEU A 36 6.05 -3.03 -0.17
CA LEU A 36 6.84 -3.56 -1.27
C LEU A 36 7.74 -2.49 -1.88
N SER A 37 7.26 -1.24 -1.92
CA SER A 37 8.03 -0.08 -2.35
C SER A 37 7.59 1.13 -1.55
N GLU A 38 8.54 1.87 -1.01
CA GLU A 38 8.26 3.18 -0.41
C GLU A 38 8.11 4.23 -1.51
N GLU A 39 7.32 5.26 -1.23
CA GLU A 39 7.21 6.41 -2.13
C GLU A 39 8.56 7.12 -2.19
N LYS A 40 9.02 7.45 -3.40
CA LYS A 40 10.11 8.42 -3.54
C LYS A 40 9.52 9.73 -3.99
N LYS A 41 9.54 10.71 -3.09
CA LYS A 41 9.31 12.10 -3.47
C LYS A 41 10.51 12.54 -4.31
N GLY A 42 10.27 12.82 -5.59
CA GLY A 42 11.25 13.49 -6.43
C GLY A 42 11.66 14.79 -5.74
N LEU A 43 12.96 14.97 -5.52
CA LEU A 43 13.48 16.19 -4.90
C LEU A 43 13.66 17.24 -6.01
N PHE A 44 13.25 18.49 -5.76
CA PHE A 44 13.39 19.63 -6.68
C PHE A 44 12.84 19.42 -8.11
N GLY A 45 11.51 19.31 -8.26
CA GLY A 45 10.86 19.48 -9.57
C GLY A 45 11.14 18.39 -10.62
N MET A 46 11.80 17.30 -10.24
CA MET A 46 12.11 16.21 -11.18
C MET A 46 10.91 15.28 -11.40
N PRO A 47 10.57 14.97 -12.67
CA PRO A 47 9.58 13.93 -12.99
C PRO A 47 10.18 12.56 -12.65
N GLY A 48 9.92 12.09 -11.44
CA GLY A 48 10.45 10.82 -10.94
C GLY A 48 9.77 10.30 -9.68
N ALA A 49 8.58 10.81 -9.35
CA ALA A 49 7.85 10.35 -8.18
C ALA A 49 7.44 8.88 -8.38
N LYS A 50 8.06 7.98 -7.61
CA LYS A 50 7.71 6.57 -7.63
C LYS A 50 6.59 6.35 -6.61
N PRO A 51 5.43 5.81 -7.02
CA PRO A 51 4.35 5.53 -6.08
C PRO A 51 4.78 4.49 -5.05
N ALA A 52 4.24 4.62 -3.84
CA ALA A 52 4.35 3.57 -2.84
C ALA A 52 3.51 2.37 -3.25
N LYS A 53 4.00 1.17 -2.95
CA LYS A 53 3.29 -0.09 -3.18
C LYS A 53 3.26 -0.90 -1.91
N VAL A 54 2.07 -1.36 -1.53
CA VAL A 54 1.86 -2.19 -0.33
C VAL A 54 1.06 -3.43 -0.69
N ARG A 55 1.37 -4.52 0.00
CA ARG A 55 0.63 -5.78 -0.06
C ARG A 55 -0.08 -6.00 1.27
N VAL A 56 -1.39 -6.16 1.22
CA VAL A 56 -2.21 -6.40 2.41
C VAL A 56 -2.77 -7.81 2.32
N THR A 57 -2.59 -8.58 3.38
CA THR A 57 -3.04 -9.98 3.45
C THR A 57 -3.90 -10.15 4.70
N PRO A 58 -5.18 -10.54 4.58
CA PRO A 58 -5.99 -10.89 5.74
C PRO A 58 -5.30 -11.97 6.58
N ILE A 59 -5.32 -11.81 7.91
CA ILE A 59 -4.79 -12.79 8.86
C ILE A 59 -5.92 -13.55 9.56
#